data_AF-A0A260RNW2-F1
#
_entry.id   AF-A0A260RNW2-F1
#
_cell.length_a   1.000
_cell.length_b   1.000
_cell.length_c   1.000
_cell.angle_alpha   90.00
_cell.angle_beta   90.00
_cell.angle_gamma   90.00
#
_symmetry.space_group_name_H-M   'P 1'
#
loop_
_entity.id
_entity.type
_entity.pdbx_description
1 polymer ?
#
loop_
_entity_poly.entity_id
_entity_poly.type
_entity_poly.pdbx_seq_one_letter_code
_entity_poly.pdbx_strand_id
1 'polypeptide(L)'
;MSLIGALITSLALLVSTPGVANADQFRNNQWVLGSIEREFIDFLSGANQYGQGGTSSIGEPTSGELWAGNSNEGRWQEFGFTNRIYWSPNVDPNKGRQIGGLIMNKWLNLPSRQYRTYVNGPYQYEKRSDERGRLGYPVTRESPASGGRYNNFQGGAITYKFGATSAYATWGNIRDQWAAQNYELGPLGFPSSDEYLCQDGTTSNDGYESYGASGQNFQNGQYLTSGRKPPTLGYSSVLFSKLTYQSSSQYTTAISQASTAWNALGSVQVTPYDPVNPTLTNVEISDANRPDVTWAGLYSNTDFGVDTIQMNTAKLGNASNQRNVMTHEMGHALGLAHNCKSQLMDPISNSSVFAPQFMDQAAYRQLWG
;
A
#
# COMPACT_ATOMS: atom_id res chain seq x y z
N MET A 1 -79.64 -32.11 8.66
CA MET A 1 -79.31 -30.92 7.84
C MET A 1 -79.57 -29.66 8.66
N SER A 2 -78.53 -29.01 9.18
CA SER A 2 -78.28 -27.57 9.03
C SER A 2 -76.98 -27.23 9.79
N LEU A 3 -75.92 -26.97 9.03
CA LEU A 3 -74.67 -26.34 9.49
C LEU A 3 -74.80 -24.84 9.27
N ILE A 4 -74.53 -24.01 10.29
CA ILE A 4 -73.96 -22.64 10.21
C ILE A 4 -73.39 -22.38 11.62
N GLY A 5 -72.15 -21.99 11.92
CA GLY A 5 -71.05 -21.37 11.17
C GLY A 5 -70.40 -20.38 12.16
N ALA A 6 -69.33 -20.79 12.85
CA ALA A 6 -68.65 -19.97 13.86
C ALA A 6 -67.72 -18.95 13.17
N LEU A 7 -67.99 -17.66 13.34
CA LEU A 7 -67.08 -16.58 12.95
C LEU A 7 -65.93 -16.49 13.96
N ILE A 8 -64.70 -16.75 13.52
CA ILE A 8 -63.48 -16.38 14.23
C ILE A 8 -63.05 -15.02 13.69
N THR A 9 -63.16 -13.97 14.49
CA THR A 9 -62.56 -12.66 14.21
C THR A 9 -61.09 -12.70 14.63
N SER A 10 -60.19 -12.78 13.66
CA SER A 10 -58.75 -12.58 13.85
C SER A 10 -58.45 -11.09 13.97
N LEU A 11 -58.18 -10.63 15.18
CA LEU A 11 -57.67 -9.28 15.45
C LEU A 11 -56.15 -9.27 15.16
N ALA A 12 -55.75 -8.80 13.98
CA ALA A 12 -54.33 -8.57 13.69
C ALA A 12 -53.88 -7.27 14.38
N LEU A 13 -53.08 -7.41 15.44
CA LEU A 13 -52.41 -6.29 16.10
C LEU A 13 -51.24 -5.83 15.20
N LEU A 14 -51.45 -4.77 14.40
CA LEU A 14 -50.36 -4.10 13.70
C LEU A 14 -49.55 -3.28 14.71
N VAL A 15 -48.41 -3.82 15.13
CA VAL A 15 -47.40 -3.04 15.84
C VAL A 15 -46.64 -2.22 14.80
N SER A 16 -47.07 -0.98 14.55
CA SER A 16 -46.26 -0.01 13.82
C SER A 16 -45.21 0.56 14.76
N THR A 17 -43.94 0.16 14.58
CA THR A 17 -42.83 0.95 15.12
C THR A 17 -42.83 2.30 14.42
N PRO A 18 -42.80 3.44 15.13
CA PRO A 18 -42.68 4.74 14.48
C PRO A 18 -41.26 4.89 13.94
N GLY A 19 -41.02 4.35 12.74
CA GLY A 19 -39.93 4.82 11.90
C GLY A 19 -40.38 6.14 11.29
N VAL A 20 -39.66 7.22 11.54
CA VAL A 20 -39.92 8.51 10.90
C VAL A 20 -39.73 8.30 9.40
N ALA A 21 -40.83 8.21 8.64
CA ALA A 21 -40.79 8.29 7.20
C ALA A 21 -40.43 9.73 6.84
N ASN A 22 -39.15 10.01 6.62
CA ASN A 22 -38.78 11.22 5.90
C ASN A 22 -39.27 11.04 4.46
N ALA A 23 -39.94 12.06 3.93
CA ALA A 23 -40.34 12.05 2.53
C ALA A 23 -39.09 12.16 1.65
N ASP A 24 -39.01 11.29 0.64
CA ASP A 24 -37.97 11.29 -0.38
C ASP A 24 -37.74 12.71 -0.94
N GLN A 25 -36.48 13.14 -1.07
CA GLN A 25 -36.18 14.46 -1.62
C GLN A 25 -36.38 14.49 -3.15
N PHE A 26 -37.24 15.40 -3.63
CA PHE A 26 -37.29 15.79 -5.05
C PHE A 26 -36.81 17.24 -5.20
N ARG A 27 -35.64 17.42 -5.81
CA ARG A 27 -34.99 18.73 -5.93
C ARG A 27 -34.32 18.88 -7.29
N ASN A 28 -34.36 20.08 -7.85
CA ASN A 28 -33.76 20.38 -9.16
C ASN A 28 -34.14 19.37 -10.26
N ASN A 29 -35.41 18.93 -10.25
CA ASN A 29 -35.95 17.93 -11.17
C ASN A 29 -35.28 16.54 -11.08
N GLN A 30 -34.69 16.20 -9.93
CA GLN A 30 -34.06 14.91 -9.63
C GLN A 30 -34.61 14.34 -8.32
N TRP A 31 -34.82 13.03 -8.29
CA TRP A 31 -35.09 12.30 -7.05
C TRP A 31 -33.77 11.95 -6.36
N VAL A 32 -33.74 12.07 -5.04
CA VAL A 32 -32.65 11.63 -4.18
C VAL A 32 -33.25 10.70 -3.14
N LEU A 33 -32.83 9.43 -3.13
CA LEU A 33 -33.53 8.38 -2.40
C LEU A 33 -32.60 7.60 -1.46
N GLY A 34 -33.21 6.92 -0.50
CA GLY A 34 -32.55 5.87 0.29
C GLY A 34 -31.25 6.31 0.98
N SER A 35 -30.19 5.53 0.80
CA SER A 35 -28.91 5.78 1.48
C SER A 35 -28.17 7.02 0.96
N ILE A 36 -28.37 7.40 -0.30
CA ILE A 36 -27.83 8.65 -0.85
C ILE A 36 -28.56 9.84 -0.23
N GLU A 37 -29.88 9.76 -0.12
CA GLU A 37 -30.70 10.79 0.53
C GLU A 37 -30.30 11.04 1.98
N ARG A 38 -30.03 9.99 2.75
CA ARG A 38 -29.63 10.12 4.16
C ARG A 38 -28.34 10.93 4.32
N GLU A 39 -27.35 10.71 3.44
CA GLU A 39 -26.12 11.52 3.43
C GLU A 39 -26.42 12.95 2.96
N PHE A 40 -27.29 13.12 1.96
CA PHE A 40 -27.69 14.43 1.46
C PHE A 40 -28.42 15.29 2.51
N ILE A 41 -29.32 14.70 3.30
CA ILE A 41 -30.03 15.38 4.38
C ILE A 41 -29.07 15.85 5.48
N ASP A 42 -28.00 15.12 5.76
CA ASP A 42 -26.96 15.57 6.71
C ASP A 42 -26.28 16.86 6.22
N PHE A 43 -26.06 17.01 4.90
CA PHE A 43 -25.55 18.26 4.34
C PHE A 43 -26.58 19.40 4.42
N LEU A 44 -27.88 19.11 4.25
CA LEU A 44 -28.95 20.12 4.40
C LEU A 44 -29.10 20.60 5.85
N SER A 45 -28.92 19.70 6.82
CA SER A 45 -29.00 20.01 8.25
C SER A 45 -27.72 20.66 8.80
N GLY A 46 -26.66 20.74 7.99
CA GLY A 46 -25.35 21.26 8.38
C GLY A 46 -24.54 20.31 9.26
N ALA A 47 -24.96 19.05 9.41
CA ALA A 47 -24.28 18.06 10.23
C ALA A 47 -23.01 17.54 9.53
N ASN A 48 -21.86 17.53 10.24
CA ASN A 48 -20.73 16.72 9.83
C ASN A 48 -20.97 15.22 10.12
N GLN A 49 -20.06 14.32 9.69
CA GLN A 49 -20.15 12.87 9.95
C GLN A 49 -20.22 12.47 11.45
N TYR A 50 -20.10 13.45 12.35
CA TYR A 50 -20.17 13.36 13.81
C TYR A 50 -21.24 14.28 14.44
N GLY A 51 -22.13 14.89 13.65
CA GLY A 51 -23.23 15.74 14.15
C GLY A 51 -22.84 17.17 14.56
N GLN A 52 -21.69 17.69 14.15
CA GLN A 52 -21.26 19.08 14.44
C GLN A 52 -21.15 19.96 13.18
N GLY A 53 -21.58 21.22 13.32
CA GLY A 53 -21.81 22.16 12.22
C GLY A 53 -20.61 22.46 11.33
N GLY A 54 -20.78 22.28 10.03
CA GLY A 54 -19.86 22.78 9.01
C GLY A 54 -20.57 22.93 7.66
N THR A 55 -20.71 24.16 7.18
CA THR A 55 -21.37 24.51 5.92
C THR A 55 -20.54 24.06 4.72
N SER A 56 -20.58 22.78 4.38
CA SER A 56 -20.20 22.33 3.03
C SER A 56 -21.47 22.15 2.22
N SER A 57 -21.81 23.12 1.38
CA SER A 57 -22.90 22.96 0.42
C SER A 57 -22.48 21.91 -0.61
N ILE A 58 -23.00 20.69 -0.48
CA ILE A 58 -22.84 19.64 -1.50
C ILE A 58 -23.44 20.07 -2.85
N GLY A 59 -24.32 21.08 -2.84
CA GLY A 59 -25.04 21.57 -4.01
C GLY A 59 -26.34 20.81 -4.25
N GLU A 60 -27.15 21.29 -5.18
CA GLU A 60 -28.36 20.59 -5.61
C GLU A 60 -27.99 19.35 -6.44
N PRO A 61 -28.83 18.29 -6.44
CA PRO A 61 -28.62 17.14 -7.32
C PRO A 61 -28.70 17.57 -8.79
N THR A 62 -27.79 17.05 -9.61
CA THR A 62 -27.69 17.36 -11.05
C THR A 62 -27.87 16.14 -11.94
N SER A 63 -27.98 14.95 -11.36
CA SER A 63 -28.33 13.70 -12.04
C SER A 63 -29.39 12.93 -11.23
N GLY A 64 -30.00 11.91 -11.84
CA GLY A 64 -30.65 10.85 -11.07
C GLY A 64 -29.61 9.90 -10.47
N GLU A 65 -30.06 8.91 -9.70
CA GLU A 65 -29.19 7.84 -9.22
C GLU A 65 -28.74 6.93 -10.38
N LEU A 66 -27.44 6.67 -10.43
CA LEU A 66 -26.78 5.84 -11.44
C LEU A 66 -26.17 4.60 -10.78
N TRP A 67 -26.02 3.53 -11.55
CA TRP A 67 -25.44 2.28 -11.06
C TRP A 67 -23.94 2.44 -10.75
N ALA A 68 -23.53 1.89 -9.62
CA ALA A 68 -22.14 1.81 -9.18
C ALA A 68 -21.68 0.35 -9.04
N GLY A 69 -20.40 0.10 -9.28
CA GLY A 69 -19.76 -1.20 -9.08
C GLY A 69 -19.97 -2.20 -10.21
N ASN A 70 -19.48 -3.42 -10.01
CA ASN A 70 -19.63 -4.53 -10.96
C ASN A 70 -20.87 -5.40 -10.68
N SER A 71 -21.40 -5.39 -9.46
CA SER A 71 -22.60 -6.14 -9.09
C SER A 71 -23.91 -5.41 -9.39
N ASN A 72 -23.85 -4.17 -9.89
CA ASN A 72 -24.99 -3.26 -9.98
C ASN A 72 -25.72 -3.08 -8.64
N GLU A 73 -25.10 -3.37 -7.49
CA GLU A 73 -25.78 -3.20 -6.20
C GLU A 73 -25.62 -1.78 -5.64
N GLY A 74 -24.52 -1.10 -6.00
CA GLY A 74 -24.25 0.25 -5.55
C GLY A 74 -24.96 1.32 -6.39
N ARG A 75 -25.02 2.53 -5.85
CA ARG A 75 -25.54 3.72 -6.51
C ARG A 75 -24.58 4.88 -6.36
N TRP A 76 -24.60 5.79 -7.31
CA TRP A 76 -24.01 7.11 -7.14
C TRP A 76 -24.86 8.18 -7.77
N GLN A 77 -24.75 9.41 -7.29
CA GLN A 77 -25.47 10.56 -7.82
C GLN A 77 -24.58 11.80 -7.81
N GLU A 78 -24.72 12.63 -8.84
CA GLU A 78 -24.03 13.90 -8.99
C GLU A 78 -24.78 15.04 -8.31
N PHE A 79 -24.01 15.91 -7.68
CA PHE A 79 -24.45 17.14 -7.04
C PHE A 79 -23.57 18.31 -7.50
N GLY A 80 -24.04 19.53 -7.27
CA GLY A 80 -23.33 20.76 -7.60
C GLY A 80 -21.90 20.83 -7.04
N PHE A 81 -21.11 21.80 -7.51
CA PHE A 81 -19.73 22.04 -7.04
C PHE A 81 -18.80 20.82 -7.16
N THR A 82 -19.00 19.97 -8.18
CA THR A 82 -18.22 18.75 -8.43
C THR A 82 -18.26 17.76 -7.25
N ASN A 83 -19.46 17.46 -6.78
CA ASN A 83 -19.68 16.48 -5.73
C ASN A 83 -20.40 15.24 -6.26
N ARG A 84 -20.10 14.09 -5.66
CA ARG A 84 -20.87 12.87 -5.81
C ARG A 84 -21.12 12.25 -4.45
N ILE A 85 -22.28 11.62 -4.28
CA ILE A 85 -22.51 10.67 -3.19
C ILE A 85 -22.49 9.27 -3.79
N TYR A 86 -21.64 8.40 -3.25
CA TYR A 86 -21.60 6.97 -3.59
C TYR A 86 -22.16 6.14 -2.45
N TRP A 87 -22.85 5.06 -2.78
CA TRP A 87 -23.39 4.11 -1.82
C TRP A 87 -23.21 2.68 -2.33
N SER A 88 -22.95 1.76 -1.41
CA SER A 88 -22.95 0.32 -1.66
C SER A 88 -23.49 -0.41 -0.43
N PRO A 89 -24.42 -1.36 -0.60
CA PRO A 89 -24.97 -2.13 0.51
C PRO A 89 -23.90 -2.96 1.23
N ASN A 90 -22.82 -3.33 0.55
CA ASN A 90 -21.72 -4.11 1.09
C ASN A 90 -20.67 -3.27 1.85
N VAL A 91 -20.81 -1.94 1.82
CA VAL A 91 -19.88 -0.99 2.47
C VAL A 91 -20.54 -0.36 3.68
N ASP A 92 -21.70 0.24 3.46
CA ASP A 92 -22.56 0.74 4.51
C ASP A 92 -24.01 0.65 4.00
N PRO A 93 -24.82 -0.30 4.50
CA PRO A 93 -26.18 -0.48 4.02
C PRO A 93 -27.08 0.73 4.28
N ASN A 94 -26.69 1.62 5.19
CA ASN A 94 -27.56 2.68 5.68
C ASN A 94 -27.21 4.08 5.17
N LYS A 95 -26.04 4.30 4.57
CA LYS A 95 -25.59 5.66 4.30
C LYS A 95 -24.58 5.74 3.16
N GLY A 96 -24.80 6.66 2.24
CA GLY A 96 -23.84 7.02 1.20
C GLY A 96 -22.64 7.78 1.76
N ARG A 97 -21.65 8.08 0.92
CA ARG A 97 -20.46 8.85 1.27
C ARG A 97 -20.18 9.88 0.19
N GLN A 98 -20.10 11.14 0.59
CA GLN A 98 -19.74 12.22 -0.32
C GLN A 98 -18.24 12.20 -0.65
N ILE A 99 -17.95 12.44 -1.92
CA ILE A 99 -16.62 12.73 -2.46
C ILE A 99 -16.71 13.95 -3.38
N GLY A 100 -15.65 14.75 -3.44
CA GLY A 100 -15.62 15.92 -4.30
C GLY A 100 -14.23 16.47 -4.58
N GLY A 101 -14.16 17.51 -5.39
CA GLY A 101 -12.95 18.31 -5.62
C GLY A 101 -11.71 17.49 -6.01
N LEU A 102 -10.56 17.81 -5.39
CA LEU A 102 -9.27 17.16 -5.67
C LEU A 102 -9.29 15.65 -5.39
N ILE A 103 -10.05 15.21 -4.38
CA ILE A 103 -10.15 13.81 -4.00
C ILE A 103 -10.89 13.03 -5.09
N MET A 104 -12.06 13.50 -5.50
CA MET A 104 -12.83 12.86 -6.57
C MET A 104 -12.05 12.88 -7.88
N ASN A 105 -11.40 14.00 -8.22
CA ASN A 105 -10.58 14.10 -9.41
C ASN A 105 -9.40 13.11 -9.38
N LYS A 106 -8.74 12.94 -8.22
CA LYS A 106 -7.67 11.94 -8.07
C LYS A 106 -8.25 10.53 -8.24
N TRP A 107 -9.30 10.20 -7.50
CA TRP A 107 -9.90 8.87 -7.53
C TRP A 107 -10.28 8.46 -8.95
N LEU A 108 -11.07 9.27 -9.66
CA LEU A 108 -11.52 9.00 -11.02
C LEU A 108 -10.39 8.96 -12.07
N ASN A 109 -9.17 9.40 -11.75
CA ASN A 109 -8.03 9.43 -12.67
C ASN A 109 -6.82 8.63 -12.16
N LEU A 110 -6.99 7.72 -11.20
CA LEU A 110 -5.91 6.81 -10.81
C LEU A 110 -5.47 5.95 -12.02
N PRO A 111 -4.15 5.80 -12.24
CA PRO A 111 -3.64 5.04 -13.38
C PRO A 111 -4.06 3.58 -13.29
N SER A 112 -4.44 3.02 -14.44
CA SER A 112 -4.68 1.58 -14.55
C SER A 112 -3.40 0.81 -14.27
N ARG A 113 -3.51 -0.28 -13.50
CA ARG A 113 -2.40 -1.18 -13.24
C ARG A 113 -2.62 -2.53 -13.90
N GLN A 114 -1.54 -3.07 -14.45
CA GLN A 114 -1.47 -4.47 -14.87
C GLN A 114 -1.04 -5.31 -13.66
N TYR A 115 -1.85 -6.30 -13.25
CA TYR A 115 -1.56 -7.16 -12.10
C TYR A 115 -1.82 -8.64 -12.42
N ARG A 116 -1.26 -9.57 -11.65
CA ARG A 116 -1.61 -11.01 -11.71
C ARG A 116 -2.16 -11.41 -10.35
N THR A 117 -3.13 -12.33 -10.32
CA THR A 117 -3.70 -12.86 -9.07
C THR A 117 -2.86 -13.99 -8.48
N TYR A 118 -1.98 -14.59 -9.29
CA TYR A 118 -1.05 -15.63 -8.89
C TYR A 118 0.13 -15.71 -9.87
N VAL A 119 1.23 -16.32 -9.42
CA VAL A 119 2.45 -16.60 -10.19
C VAL A 119 2.05 -17.32 -11.49
N ASN A 120 2.55 -16.84 -12.63
CA ASN A 120 2.19 -17.31 -13.99
C ASN A 120 0.72 -17.13 -14.44
N GLY A 121 -0.14 -16.44 -13.67
CA GLY A 121 -1.50 -16.11 -14.10
C GLY A 121 -1.53 -15.13 -15.29
N PRO A 122 -2.65 -15.03 -16.03
CA PRO A 122 -2.79 -14.02 -17.07
C PRO A 122 -2.70 -12.62 -16.44
N TYR A 123 -2.06 -11.69 -17.14
CA TYR A 123 -2.08 -10.29 -16.74
C TYR A 123 -3.52 -9.75 -16.81
N GLN A 124 -4.01 -9.29 -15.66
CA GLN A 124 -5.25 -8.56 -15.51
C GLN A 124 -4.98 -7.07 -15.70
N TYR A 125 -5.86 -6.38 -16.41
CA TYR A 125 -5.85 -4.93 -16.52
C TYR A 125 -6.92 -4.35 -15.62
N GLU A 126 -6.51 -3.63 -14.58
CA GLU A 126 -7.43 -2.81 -13.81
C GLU A 126 -7.76 -1.55 -14.61
N LYS A 127 -8.73 -1.64 -15.51
CA LYS A 127 -9.14 -0.54 -16.41
C LYS A 127 -9.90 0.59 -15.69
N ARG A 128 -10.06 0.51 -14.37
CA ARG A 128 -11.06 1.31 -13.65
C ARG A 128 -10.41 2.00 -12.45
N SER A 129 -10.69 3.28 -12.31
CA SER A 129 -10.14 4.20 -11.30
C SER A 129 -11.18 4.57 -10.22
N ASP A 130 -12.47 4.26 -10.47
CA ASP A 130 -13.61 4.52 -9.59
C ASP A 130 -13.82 3.38 -8.56
N GLU A 131 -15.07 3.14 -8.13
CA GLU A 131 -15.42 2.12 -7.14
C GLU A 131 -15.09 0.69 -7.56
N ARG A 132 -14.66 0.52 -8.81
CA ARG A 132 -14.27 -0.76 -9.42
C ARG A 132 -12.76 -0.92 -9.51
N GLY A 133 -12.00 0.10 -9.11
CA GLY A 133 -10.55 0.10 -9.02
C GLY A 133 -10.02 -0.19 -7.62
N ARG A 134 -8.70 -0.07 -7.45
CA ARG A 134 -7.94 -0.50 -6.26
C ARG A 134 -8.46 0.03 -4.93
N LEU A 135 -8.95 1.27 -4.92
CA LEU A 135 -9.47 1.89 -3.69
C LEU A 135 -10.88 1.40 -3.33
N GLY A 136 -11.67 0.92 -4.30
CA GLY A 136 -13.07 0.55 -4.08
C GLY A 136 -13.94 1.76 -3.71
N TYR A 137 -15.04 1.50 -3.00
CA TYR A 137 -15.98 2.54 -2.58
C TYR A 137 -15.40 3.42 -1.45
N PRO A 138 -15.81 4.70 -1.37
CA PRO A 138 -15.55 5.54 -0.20
C PRO A 138 -16.25 4.96 1.05
N VAL A 139 -15.54 4.97 2.18
CA VAL A 139 -16.04 4.53 3.50
C VAL A 139 -16.24 5.70 4.47
N THR A 140 -15.68 6.86 4.16
CA THR A 140 -16.00 8.14 4.82
C THR A 140 -16.38 9.18 3.78
N ARG A 141 -17.09 10.21 4.22
CA ARG A 141 -17.21 11.45 3.46
C ARG A 141 -15.92 12.26 3.58
N GLU A 142 -15.81 13.35 2.82
CA GLU A 142 -14.64 14.22 2.94
C GLU A 142 -14.54 14.77 4.37
N SER A 143 -13.40 14.51 4.99
CA SER A 143 -13.13 14.67 6.41
C SER A 143 -11.94 15.60 6.63
N PRO A 144 -11.90 16.37 7.73
CA PRO A 144 -10.76 17.24 8.04
C PRO A 144 -9.51 16.41 8.42
N ALA A 145 -8.39 16.70 7.77
CA ALA A 145 -7.03 16.35 8.24
C ALA A 145 -6.38 17.61 8.83
N SER A 146 -5.32 17.45 9.63
CA SER A 146 -4.60 18.62 10.16
C SER A 146 -3.92 19.40 9.04
N GLY A 147 -4.50 20.55 8.66
CA GLY A 147 -4.02 21.34 7.51
C GLY A 147 -4.40 20.77 6.14
N GLY A 148 -5.45 19.94 6.06
CA GLY A 148 -5.90 19.33 4.82
C GLY A 148 -7.25 18.64 4.91
N ARG A 149 -7.53 17.76 3.95
CA ARG A 149 -8.75 16.92 3.92
C ARG A 149 -8.44 15.54 3.37
N TYR A 150 -9.28 14.57 3.71
CA TYR A 150 -9.16 13.20 3.20
C TYR A 150 -10.52 12.51 3.04
N ASN A 151 -10.54 11.46 2.21
CA ASN A 151 -11.55 10.42 2.23
C ASN A 151 -10.86 9.07 2.43
N ASN A 152 -11.41 8.24 3.32
CA ASN A 152 -11.06 6.83 3.36
C ASN A 152 -11.92 6.07 2.35
N PHE A 153 -11.32 5.04 1.75
CA PHE A 153 -11.92 4.08 0.85
C PHE A 153 -11.67 2.67 1.38
N GLN A 154 -12.35 1.66 0.83
CA GLN A 154 -12.16 0.27 1.25
C GLN A 154 -10.69 -0.18 1.17
N GLY A 155 -9.98 0.26 0.12
CA GLY A 155 -8.60 -0.13 -0.15
C GLY A 155 -7.54 0.89 0.26
N GLY A 156 -7.89 1.99 0.92
CA GLY A 156 -6.90 3.03 1.26
C GLY A 156 -7.51 4.39 1.59
N ALA A 157 -6.78 5.46 1.27
CA ALA A 157 -7.26 6.83 1.45
C ALA A 157 -6.73 7.74 0.34
N ILE A 158 -7.46 8.82 0.06
CA ILE A 158 -6.95 9.93 -0.74
C ILE A 158 -6.97 11.18 0.14
N THR A 159 -5.82 11.86 0.20
CA THR A 159 -5.60 13.00 1.09
C THR A 159 -4.96 14.16 0.33
N TYR A 160 -5.28 15.39 0.70
CA TYR A 160 -4.58 16.59 0.23
C TYR A 160 -4.34 17.60 1.35
N LYS A 161 -3.27 18.38 1.22
CA LYS A 161 -2.96 19.54 2.07
C LYS A 161 -3.65 20.80 1.54
N PHE A 162 -4.08 21.71 2.41
CA PHE A 162 -4.56 23.02 1.98
C PHE A 162 -3.52 23.76 1.13
N GLY A 163 -4.01 24.37 0.04
CA GLY A 163 -3.16 25.02 -0.97
C GLY A 163 -2.50 24.07 -1.98
N ALA A 164 -2.68 22.75 -1.85
CA ALA A 164 -2.23 21.80 -2.86
C ALA A 164 -3.08 21.89 -4.14
N THR A 165 -2.47 21.61 -5.28
CA THR A 165 -3.14 21.49 -6.59
C THR A 165 -3.57 20.06 -6.92
N SER A 166 -3.25 19.10 -6.05
CA SER A 166 -3.54 17.68 -6.23
C SER A 166 -3.75 16.99 -4.88
N ALA A 167 -4.59 15.95 -4.88
CA ALA A 167 -4.67 14.96 -3.81
C ALA A 167 -3.86 13.72 -4.19
N TYR A 168 -3.51 12.89 -3.22
CA TYR A 168 -2.69 11.71 -3.44
C TYR A 168 -3.27 10.49 -2.73
N ALA A 169 -3.22 9.34 -3.41
CA ALA A 169 -3.71 8.08 -2.88
C ALA A 169 -2.65 7.35 -2.07
N THR A 170 -3.02 6.83 -0.90
CA THR A 170 -2.20 5.97 -0.04
C THR A 170 -2.95 4.66 0.20
N TRP A 171 -2.25 3.53 0.20
CA TRP A 171 -2.85 2.20 0.45
C TRP A 171 -1.80 1.20 0.94
N GLY A 172 -2.27 0.05 1.42
CA GLY A 172 -1.43 -1.08 1.85
C GLY A 172 -0.31 -0.69 2.83
N ASN A 173 0.82 -1.40 2.72
CA ASN A 173 1.97 -1.24 3.62
C ASN A 173 2.50 0.19 3.71
N ILE A 174 2.46 0.97 2.62
CA ILE A 174 2.89 2.38 2.65
C ILE A 174 1.97 3.18 3.57
N ARG A 175 0.65 3.02 3.41
CA ARG A 175 -0.33 3.70 4.27
C ARG A 175 -0.21 3.23 5.72
N ASP A 176 0.03 1.95 5.95
CA ASP A 176 0.17 1.40 7.31
C ASP A 176 1.42 1.94 8.02
N GLN A 177 2.54 2.06 7.31
CA GLN A 177 3.75 2.69 7.84
C GLN A 177 3.55 4.19 8.11
N TRP A 178 2.87 4.91 7.21
CA TRP A 178 2.55 6.31 7.41
C TRP A 178 1.61 6.50 8.62
N ALA A 179 0.63 5.62 8.78
CA ALA A 179 -0.28 5.59 9.92
C ALA A 179 0.46 5.37 11.24
N ALA A 180 1.39 4.40 11.27
CA ALA A 180 2.21 4.11 12.43
C ALA A 180 3.09 5.30 12.87
N GLN A 181 3.36 6.22 11.94
CA GLN A 181 4.10 7.46 12.20
C GLN A 181 3.19 8.67 12.45
N ASN A 182 1.91 8.46 12.78
CA ASN A 182 0.92 9.52 13.05
C ASN A 182 0.56 10.37 11.82
N TYR A 183 0.52 9.75 10.63
CA TYR A 183 0.04 10.36 9.39
C TYR A 183 0.71 11.72 9.09
N GLU A 184 -0.07 12.74 8.69
CA GLU A 184 0.42 14.06 8.31
C GLU A 184 0.99 14.87 9.49
N LEU A 185 0.66 14.48 10.73
CA LEU A 185 1.24 15.04 11.94
C LEU A 185 2.62 14.43 12.26
N GLY A 186 2.96 13.35 11.57
CA GLY A 186 4.22 12.64 11.67
C GLY A 186 5.40 13.35 10.99
N PRO A 187 6.61 12.78 11.11
CA PRO A 187 7.82 13.32 10.49
C PRO A 187 7.75 13.35 8.95
N LEU A 188 6.92 12.51 8.32
CA LEU A 188 6.73 12.45 6.87
C LEU A 188 5.94 13.65 6.32
N GLY A 189 4.95 14.14 7.08
CA GLY A 189 3.96 15.11 6.59
C GLY A 189 2.95 14.50 5.61
N PHE A 190 2.31 15.34 4.80
CA PHE A 190 1.36 14.91 3.76
C PHE A 190 2.06 14.14 2.64
N PRO A 191 1.38 13.18 1.97
CA PRO A 191 1.88 12.61 0.72
C PRO A 191 2.07 13.70 -0.35
N SER A 192 3.09 13.53 -1.19
CA SER A 192 3.46 14.44 -2.28
C SER A 192 3.54 13.75 -3.65
N SER A 193 3.33 12.43 -3.70
CA SER A 193 3.10 11.66 -4.93
C SER A 193 2.07 10.56 -4.68
N ASP A 194 1.55 9.94 -5.75
CA ASP A 194 0.92 8.62 -5.63
C ASP A 194 2.01 7.55 -5.42
N GLU A 195 1.60 6.32 -5.04
CA GLU A 195 2.50 5.17 -5.06
C GLU A 195 2.96 4.89 -6.50
N TYR A 196 4.27 4.81 -6.71
CA TYR A 196 4.89 4.45 -7.98
C TYR A 196 5.62 3.12 -7.85
N LEU A 197 5.64 2.35 -8.94
CA LEU A 197 6.47 1.15 -9.05
C LEU A 197 7.95 1.54 -9.07
N CYS A 198 8.75 0.91 -8.22
CA CYS A 198 10.19 1.00 -8.32
C CYS A 198 10.61 -0.04 -9.36
N GLN A 199 11.18 0.43 -10.48
CA GLN A 199 11.53 -0.45 -11.60
C GLN A 199 12.44 -1.58 -11.10
N ASP A 200 11.97 -2.81 -11.22
CA ASP A 200 12.83 -3.97 -11.19
C ASP A 200 13.63 -3.98 -12.49
N GLY A 201 14.95 -4.12 -12.39
CA GLY A 201 15.80 -4.31 -13.54
C GLY A 201 15.40 -5.64 -14.18
N THR A 202 14.58 -5.56 -15.23
CA THR A 202 14.00 -6.65 -16.05
C THR A 202 12.55 -7.04 -15.71
N THR A 203 11.72 -7.00 -16.75
CA THR A 203 10.60 -7.92 -16.90
C THR A 203 11.18 -9.34 -16.93
N SER A 204 11.31 -9.99 -15.77
CA SER A 204 11.60 -11.40 -15.74
C SER A 204 10.40 -12.12 -16.38
N ASN A 205 10.65 -12.80 -17.49
CA ASN A 205 9.69 -13.71 -18.12
C ASN A 205 9.48 -14.99 -17.29
N ASP A 206 9.96 -15.01 -16.04
CA ASP A 206 10.00 -16.20 -15.19
C ASP A 206 8.80 -16.32 -14.25
N GLY A 207 7.72 -15.58 -14.49
CA GLY A 207 6.46 -15.81 -13.79
C GLY A 207 6.42 -15.36 -12.33
N TYR A 208 7.58 -15.11 -11.73
CA TYR A 208 7.74 -14.41 -10.47
C TYR A 208 7.50 -12.93 -10.72
N GLU A 209 6.49 -12.37 -10.05
CA GLU A 209 6.31 -10.92 -9.98
C GLU A 209 7.65 -10.30 -9.60
N SER A 210 8.22 -9.56 -10.56
CA SER A 210 9.35 -8.67 -10.41
C SER A 210 9.45 -8.15 -8.98
N TYR A 211 10.58 -8.39 -8.35
CA TYR A 211 10.90 -8.18 -6.95
C TYR A 211 11.01 -6.67 -6.60
N GLY A 212 10.27 -5.78 -7.28
CA GLY A 212 10.32 -4.34 -7.08
C GLY A 212 9.38 -3.87 -5.96
N ALA A 213 9.92 -3.11 -5.00
CA ALA A 213 9.10 -2.33 -4.09
C ALA A 213 8.24 -1.31 -4.84
N SER A 214 7.18 -0.80 -4.22
CA SER A 214 6.54 0.44 -4.65
C SER A 214 6.92 1.53 -3.67
N GLY A 215 7.11 2.76 -4.14
CA GLY A 215 7.54 3.90 -3.33
C GLY A 215 6.49 5.02 -3.37
N GLN A 216 6.48 5.87 -2.34
CA GLN A 216 5.64 7.06 -2.32
C GLN A 216 6.34 8.21 -1.60
N ASN A 217 6.36 9.39 -2.22
CA ASN A 217 6.97 10.59 -1.66
C ASN A 217 6.02 11.33 -0.71
N PHE A 218 6.60 12.00 0.28
CA PHE A 218 5.92 12.83 1.28
C PHE A 218 6.56 14.24 1.35
N GLN A 219 5.87 15.16 2.00
CA GLN A 219 6.15 16.59 2.01
C GLN A 219 7.56 16.94 2.48
N ASN A 220 8.10 16.22 3.48
CA ASN A 220 9.38 16.57 4.10
C ASN A 220 10.59 15.95 3.36
N GLY A 221 10.45 15.67 2.05
CA GLY A 221 11.48 15.00 1.24
C GLY A 221 11.71 13.54 1.61
N GLN A 222 10.88 13.01 2.51
CA GLN A 222 10.88 11.62 2.93
C GLN A 222 9.94 10.81 2.04
N TYR A 223 10.13 9.50 1.99
CA TYR A 223 9.31 8.61 1.20
C TYR A 223 9.19 7.25 1.92
N LEU A 224 8.15 6.48 1.61
CA LEU A 224 7.90 5.14 2.17
C LEU A 224 7.86 4.10 1.06
N THR A 225 8.14 2.83 1.38
CA THR A 225 8.00 1.73 0.43
C THR A 225 7.07 0.64 0.88
N SER A 226 6.47 -0.03 -0.09
CA SER A 226 5.48 -1.09 0.14
C SER A 226 6.07 -2.39 0.67
N GLY A 227 7.40 -2.48 0.84
CA GLY A 227 8.18 -3.58 1.44
C GLY A 227 7.47 -4.93 1.40
N ARG A 228 7.85 -5.84 0.50
CA ARG A 228 7.13 -7.12 0.36
C ARG A 228 7.14 -7.87 1.70
N LYS A 229 5.96 -7.95 2.32
CA LYS A 229 5.66 -8.42 3.68
C LYS A 229 6.37 -7.61 4.79
N PRO A 230 5.71 -7.37 5.94
CA PRO A 230 6.47 -7.01 7.14
C PRO A 230 7.57 -8.06 7.26
N PRO A 231 8.83 -7.66 7.43
CA PRO A 231 9.94 -8.58 7.34
C PRO A 231 9.80 -9.59 8.47
N THR A 232 9.26 -10.76 8.11
CA THR A 232 9.12 -11.87 9.05
C THR A 232 10.51 -12.44 9.22
N LEU A 233 10.91 -12.65 10.47
CA LEU A 233 12.17 -13.29 10.88
C LEU A 233 12.52 -14.59 10.12
N GLY A 234 11.59 -15.19 9.36
CA GLY A 234 11.79 -16.38 8.55
C GLY A 234 12.49 -16.19 7.20
N TYR A 235 12.90 -14.97 6.80
CA TYR A 235 13.65 -14.74 5.54
C TYR A 235 15.02 -14.09 5.74
N SER A 236 15.46 -13.86 6.98
CA SER A 236 16.82 -13.41 7.27
C SER A 236 17.71 -14.58 7.66
N SER A 237 18.98 -14.51 7.31
CA SER A 237 20.02 -15.41 7.83
C SER A 237 20.45 -15.05 9.27
N VAL A 238 19.90 -13.98 9.86
CA VAL A 238 20.28 -13.51 11.19
C VAL A 238 19.78 -14.47 12.28
N LEU A 239 20.70 -14.92 13.14
CA LEU A 239 20.39 -15.69 14.35
C LEU A 239 20.95 -14.96 15.57
N PHE A 240 20.10 -14.74 16.58
CA PHE A 240 20.50 -14.09 17.84
C PHE A 240 21.25 -12.76 17.64
N SER A 241 20.72 -11.88 16.78
CA SER A 241 21.36 -10.59 16.43
C SER A 241 22.75 -10.73 15.82
N LYS A 242 23.05 -11.86 15.19
CA LYS A 242 24.32 -12.11 14.49
C LYS A 242 24.07 -12.70 13.10
N LEU A 243 24.80 -12.19 12.11
CA LEU A 243 24.95 -12.80 10.79
C LEU A 243 26.40 -13.26 10.65
N THR A 244 26.61 -14.57 10.70
CA THR A 244 27.94 -15.16 10.53
C THR A 244 28.10 -15.65 9.10
N TYR A 245 29.15 -15.22 8.40
CA TYR A 245 29.41 -15.67 7.04
C TYR A 245 30.72 -16.44 6.90
N GLN A 246 30.73 -17.46 6.06
CA GLN A 246 31.95 -18.09 5.56
C GLN A 246 32.11 -17.70 4.08
N SER A 247 33.34 -17.49 3.61
CA SER A 247 33.57 -17.09 2.22
C SER A 247 34.69 -17.87 1.57
N SER A 248 34.44 -18.32 0.34
CA SER A 248 35.44 -18.81 -0.62
C SER A 248 35.61 -17.86 -1.81
N SER A 249 34.89 -16.74 -1.82
CA SER A 249 34.91 -15.75 -2.90
C SER A 249 36.23 -14.99 -2.97
N GLN A 250 36.69 -14.68 -4.19
CA GLN A 250 37.86 -13.83 -4.41
C GLN A 250 37.63 -12.35 -4.02
N TYR A 251 36.37 -11.91 -3.86
CA TYR A 251 35.99 -10.52 -3.60
C TYR A 251 36.08 -10.13 -2.11
N THR A 252 37.16 -10.52 -1.44
CA THR A 252 37.36 -10.35 0.01
C THR A 252 37.25 -8.89 0.48
N THR A 253 37.77 -7.94 -0.31
CA THR A 253 37.65 -6.49 -0.02
C THR A 253 36.20 -6.02 -0.07
N ALA A 254 35.39 -6.48 -1.03
CA ALA A 254 33.98 -6.11 -1.11
C ALA A 254 33.19 -6.65 0.08
N ILE A 255 33.50 -7.88 0.51
CA ILE A 255 32.86 -8.53 1.67
C ILE A 255 33.16 -7.79 2.97
N SER A 256 34.43 -7.40 3.21
CA SER A 256 34.80 -6.67 4.42
C SER A 256 34.17 -5.27 4.46
N GLN A 257 34.11 -4.60 3.31
CA GLN A 257 33.44 -3.30 3.17
C GLN A 257 31.93 -3.40 3.37
N ALA A 258 31.28 -4.44 2.84
CA ALA A 258 29.86 -4.70 3.03
C ALA A 258 29.54 -4.95 4.52
N SER A 259 30.31 -5.82 5.17
CA SER A 259 30.17 -6.11 6.60
C SER A 259 30.34 -4.85 7.45
N THR A 260 31.30 -3.99 7.10
CA THR A 260 31.52 -2.71 7.78
C THR A 260 30.31 -1.77 7.62
N ALA A 261 29.74 -1.68 6.40
CA ALA A 261 28.60 -0.82 6.13
C ALA A 261 27.35 -1.22 6.92
N TRP A 262 27.08 -2.52 7.04
CA TRP A 262 25.95 -3.02 7.83
C TRP A 262 26.19 -2.92 9.34
N ASN A 263 27.39 -3.26 9.83
CA ASN A 263 27.75 -3.11 11.24
C ASN A 263 27.64 -1.65 11.73
N ALA A 264 27.83 -0.66 10.84
CA ALA A 264 27.68 0.74 11.18
C ALA A 264 26.25 1.14 11.61
N LEU A 265 25.23 0.34 11.27
CA LEU A 265 23.85 0.58 11.70
C LEU A 265 23.56 0.05 13.12
N GLY A 266 24.38 -0.84 13.67
CA GLY A 266 24.14 -1.48 14.96
C GLY A 266 23.08 -2.59 14.89
N SER A 267 22.58 -3.05 16.04
CA SER A 267 21.52 -4.08 16.19
C SER A 267 21.86 -5.52 15.74
N VAL A 268 22.54 -5.72 14.61
CA VAL A 268 23.02 -7.03 14.13
C VAL A 268 24.53 -6.98 13.91
N GLN A 269 25.24 -7.98 14.44
CA GLN A 269 26.67 -8.15 14.22
C GLN A 269 26.92 -9.00 12.97
N VAL A 270 27.50 -8.40 11.94
CA VAL A 270 27.92 -9.09 10.70
C VAL A 270 29.39 -9.44 10.82
N THR A 271 29.70 -10.73 10.96
CA THR A 271 31.08 -11.18 11.26
C THR A 271 31.47 -12.40 10.43
N PRO A 272 32.76 -12.55 10.04
CA PRO A 272 33.23 -13.79 9.45
C PRO A 272 33.14 -14.94 10.46
N TYR A 273 32.99 -16.16 9.95
CA TYR A 273 33.09 -17.39 10.72
C TYR A 273 34.49 -17.52 11.35
N ASP A 274 34.54 -17.78 12.66
CA ASP A 274 35.76 -18.03 13.41
C ASP A 274 35.93 -19.55 13.63
N PRO A 275 36.92 -20.20 12.99
CA PRO A 275 37.16 -21.63 13.17
C PRO A 275 37.68 -21.99 14.57
N VAL A 276 38.18 -21.02 15.34
CA VAL A 276 38.67 -21.22 16.72
C VAL A 276 37.51 -21.23 17.70
N ASN A 277 36.49 -20.39 17.47
CA ASN A 277 35.27 -20.30 18.27
C ASN A 277 34.03 -20.47 17.37
N PRO A 278 33.75 -21.71 16.91
CA PRO A 278 32.76 -21.94 15.88
C PRO A 278 31.36 -21.55 16.36
N THR A 279 30.81 -20.50 15.75
CA THR A 279 29.37 -20.22 15.79
C THR A 279 28.70 -20.80 14.54
N LEU A 280 27.37 -20.94 14.57
CA LEU A 280 26.62 -21.37 13.38
C LEU A 280 26.94 -20.45 12.20
N THR A 281 27.35 -21.03 11.06
CA THR A 281 27.44 -20.29 9.80
C THR A 281 26.05 -20.10 9.26
N ASN A 282 25.71 -18.85 8.97
CA ASN A 282 24.39 -18.46 8.48
C ASN A 282 24.38 -18.28 6.96
N VAL A 283 25.51 -17.82 6.40
CA VAL A 283 25.65 -17.49 4.99
C VAL A 283 26.98 -18.00 4.44
N GLU A 284 26.96 -18.68 3.29
CA GLU A 284 28.14 -19.00 2.50
C GLU A 284 28.26 -18.06 1.29
N ILE A 285 29.39 -17.37 1.18
CA ILE A 285 29.69 -16.46 0.08
C ILE A 285 30.66 -17.14 -0.89
N SER A 286 30.26 -17.27 -2.16
CA SER A 286 31.03 -17.96 -3.19
C SER A 286 31.02 -17.20 -4.51
N ASP A 287 31.93 -17.56 -5.42
CA ASP A 287 31.96 -17.01 -6.77
C ASP A 287 31.17 -17.90 -7.74
N ALA A 288 30.48 -17.27 -8.68
CA ALA A 288 29.85 -17.93 -9.82
C ALA A 288 30.33 -17.31 -11.13
N ASN A 289 30.36 -18.08 -12.21
CA ASN A 289 30.61 -17.57 -13.55
C ASN A 289 29.40 -17.89 -14.44
N ARG A 290 28.44 -16.97 -14.48
CA ARG A 290 27.15 -17.14 -15.16
C ARG A 290 26.92 -15.99 -16.13
N PRO A 291 27.49 -16.04 -17.34
CA PRO A 291 27.22 -15.00 -18.36
C PRO A 291 25.78 -15.06 -18.89
N ASP A 292 25.12 -16.22 -18.76
CA ASP A 292 23.78 -16.56 -19.25
C ASP A 292 22.62 -15.96 -18.46
N VAL A 293 22.89 -15.47 -17.24
CA VAL A 293 21.90 -14.83 -16.37
C VAL A 293 22.06 -13.31 -16.36
N THR A 294 21.07 -12.61 -15.82
CA THR A 294 21.06 -11.14 -15.74
C THR A 294 21.66 -10.61 -14.44
N TRP A 295 21.68 -11.40 -13.37
CA TRP A 295 22.11 -10.96 -12.04
C TRP A 295 23.63 -10.88 -11.88
N ALA A 296 24.10 -9.88 -11.14
CA ALA A 296 25.51 -9.68 -10.78
C ALA A 296 25.87 -10.26 -9.40
N GLY A 297 24.89 -10.32 -8.51
CA GLY A 297 24.92 -11.04 -7.25
C GLY A 297 23.61 -11.80 -7.07
N LEU A 298 23.61 -12.81 -6.21
CA LEU A 298 22.39 -13.53 -5.86
C LEU A 298 22.46 -14.06 -4.43
N TYR A 299 21.63 -13.51 -3.55
CA TYR A 299 21.25 -14.16 -2.31
C TYR A 299 20.21 -15.26 -2.55
N SER A 300 20.35 -16.40 -1.88
CA SER A 300 19.36 -17.48 -1.88
C SER A 300 19.20 -18.03 -0.48
N ASN A 301 17.96 -18.00 0.02
CA ASN A 301 17.60 -18.62 1.29
C ASN A 301 17.17 -20.08 1.06
N THR A 302 17.45 -20.95 2.02
CA THR A 302 17.05 -22.36 1.94
C THR A 302 16.22 -22.75 3.16
N ASP A 303 15.17 -23.55 2.96
CA ASP A 303 14.38 -24.10 4.07
C ASP A 303 15.22 -25.05 4.96
N PHE A 304 16.28 -25.62 4.38
CA PHE A 304 17.25 -26.49 5.04
C PHE A 304 18.64 -26.24 4.47
N GLY A 305 19.60 -25.89 5.32
CA GLY A 305 20.99 -25.66 4.93
C GLY A 305 21.51 -24.30 5.39
N VAL A 306 22.63 -23.88 4.79
CA VAL A 306 23.21 -22.55 4.96
C VAL A 306 22.75 -21.71 3.77
N ASP A 307 22.30 -20.49 4.03
CA ASP A 307 21.94 -19.57 2.95
C ASP A 307 23.19 -19.20 2.15
N THR A 308 23.01 -18.75 0.91
CA THR A 308 24.14 -18.46 0.03
C THR A 308 24.09 -17.06 -0.54
N ILE A 309 25.27 -16.48 -0.76
CA ILE A 309 25.45 -15.32 -1.64
C ILE A 309 26.44 -15.72 -2.74
N GLN A 310 26.02 -15.57 -3.99
CA GLN A 310 26.86 -15.83 -5.16
C GLN A 310 27.29 -14.52 -5.81
N MET A 311 28.59 -14.34 -5.99
CA MET A 311 29.21 -13.19 -6.65
C MET A 311 29.52 -13.54 -8.11
N ASN A 312 28.83 -12.93 -9.07
CA ASN A 312 28.95 -13.29 -10.49
C ASN A 312 30.15 -12.63 -11.17
N THR A 313 31.23 -13.40 -11.27
CA THR A 313 32.48 -13.01 -11.93
C THR A 313 32.31 -12.51 -13.36
N ALA A 314 31.28 -12.96 -14.09
CA ALA A 314 31.00 -12.51 -15.46
C ALA A 314 30.36 -11.11 -15.55
N LYS A 315 29.84 -10.56 -14.45
CA LYS A 315 29.02 -9.33 -14.44
C LYS A 315 29.54 -8.24 -13.51
N LEU A 316 30.33 -8.61 -12.49
CA LEU A 316 30.76 -7.67 -11.45
C LEU A 316 31.72 -6.59 -11.96
N GLY A 317 32.62 -6.91 -12.88
CA GLY A 317 33.53 -5.91 -13.46
C GLY A 317 34.44 -5.27 -12.40
N ASN A 318 34.24 -3.97 -12.13
CA ASN A 318 35.15 -3.17 -11.28
C ASN A 318 34.84 -3.25 -9.77
N ALA A 319 35.80 -2.79 -8.96
CA ALA A 319 35.72 -2.83 -7.49
C ALA A 319 34.51 -2.08 -6.90
N SER A 320 34.08 -0.97 -7.52
CA SER A 320 32.90 -0.22 -7.05
C SER A 320 31.62 -1.04 -7.21
N ASN A 321 31.44 -1.68 -8.36
CA ASN A 321 30.28 -2.54 -8.60
C ASN A 321 30.34 -3.81 -7.74
N GLN A 322 31.53 -4.40 -7.55
CA GLN A 322 31.74 -5.50 -6.61
C GLN A 322 31.29 -5.14 -5.19
N ARG A 323 31.69 -3.95 -4.70
CA ARG A 323 31.28 -3.44 -3.39
C ARG A 323 29.77 -3.22 -3.30
N ASN A 324 29.18 -2.54 -4.28
CA ASN A 324 27.74 -2.26 -4.30
C ASN A 324 26.94 -3.57 -4.25
N VAL A 325 27.22 -4.51 -5.17
CA VAL A 325 26.52 -5.79 -5.25
C VAL A 325 26.69 -6.60 -3.98
N MET A 326 27.91 -6.75 -3.45
CA MET A 326 28.11 -7.51 -2.21
C MET A 326 27.35 -6.89 -1.02
N THR A 327 27.35 -5.56 -0.93
CA THR A 327 26.64 -4.86 0.15
C THR A 327 25.13 -5.03 0.00
N HIS A 328 24.63 -5.02 -1.24
CA HIS A 328 23.23 -5.29 -1.59
C HIS A 328 22.79 -6.72 -1.22
N GLU A 329 23.49 -7.75 -1.70
CA GLU A 329 23.12 -9.15 -1.41
C GLU A 329 23.17 -9.45 0.10
N MET A 330 24.09 -8.82 0.82
CA MET A 330 24.17 -8.94 2.27
C MET A 330 22.97 -8.30 2.97
N GLY A 331 22.36 -7.28 2.37
CA GLY A 331 21.09 -6.72 2.83
C GLY A 331 19.94 -7.73 2.74
N HIS A 332 19.90 -8.54 1.68
CA HIS A 332 18.93 -9.65 1.60
C HIS A 332 19.15 -10.69 2.69
N ALA A 333 20.40 -11.06 2.97
CA ALA A 333 20.71 -11.95 4.09
C ALA A 333 20.33 -11.35 5.46
N LEU A 334 20.31 -10.02 5.58
CA LEU A 334 19.79 -9.31 6.75
C LEU A 334 18.25 -9.18 6.75
N GLY A 335 17.56 -9.77 5.78
CA GLY A 335 16.10 -9.78 5.66
C GLY A 335 15.50 -8.58 4.91
N LEU A 336 16.31 -7.70 4.32
CA LEU A 336 15.81 -6.56 3.57
C LEU A 336 15.35 -6.99 2.17
N ALA A 337 14.21 -6.45 1.75
CA ALA A 337 13.75 -6.54 0.38
C ALA A 337 14.40 -5.45 -0.49
N HIS A 338 14.24 -5.57 -1.82
CA HIS A 338 14.62 -4.49 -2.72
C HIS A 338 13.92 -3.17 -2.37
N ASN A 339 14.59 -2.05 -2.67
CA ASN A 339 14.09 -0.70 -2.54
C ASN A 339 14.16 0.06 -3.85
N CYS A 340 13.76 1.33 -3.78
CA CYS A 340 13.67 2.20 -4.94
C CYS A 340 14.99 2.88 -5.30
N LYS A 341 14.99 3.53 -6.47
CA LYS A 341 16.15 4.18 -7.08
C LYS A 341 16.96 5.00 -6.08
N SER A 342 18.29 4.89 -6.17
CA SER A 342 19.31 5.56 -5.34
C SER A 342 19.57 4.97 -3.96
N GLN A 343 18.87 3.91 -3.57
CA GLN A 343 19.18 3.16 -2.36
C GLN A 343 20.18 2.05 -2.63
N LEU A 344 20.73 1.47 -1.56
CA LEU A 344 21.59 0.32 -1.67
C LEU A 344 20.81 -0.90 -2.15
N MET A 345 19.59 -1.11 -1.63
CA MET A 345 18.75 -2.25 -2.01
C MET A 345 18.02 -2.05 -3.35
N ASP A 346 18.41 -1.08 -4.19
CA ASP A 346 17.93 -0.97 -5.58
C ASP A 346 18.39 -2.20 -6.39
N PRO A 347 17.48 -2.94 -7.06
CA PRO A 347 17.84 -4.13 -7.84
C PRO A 347 18.77 -3.82 -9.01
N ILE A 348 18.84 -2.56 -9.44
CA ILE A 348 19.79 -2.11 -10.45
C ILE A 348 21.06 -1.64 -9.73
N SER A 349 22.17 -2.35 -9.99
CA SER A 349 23.43 -2.01 -9.34
C SER A 349 23.86 -0.57 -9.64
N ASN A 350 24.20 0.16 -8.59
CA ASN A 350 24.66 1.53 -8.67
C ASN A 350 26.05 1.62 -8.04
N SER A 351 27.06 1.70 -8.90
CA SER A 351 28.47 1.77 -8.51
C SER A 351 28.87 3.08 -7.79
N SER A 352 27.91 3.92 -7.41
CA SER A 352 28.10 5.09 -6.55
C SER A 352 27.46 4.95 -5.16
N VAL A 353 26.72 3.87 -4.90
CA VAL A 353 26.05 3.61 -3.61
C VAL A 353 26.68 2.39 -2.95
N PHE A 354 27.27 2.57 -1.77
CA PHE A 354 28.06 1.49 -1.13
C PHE A 354 27.71 1.22 0.34
N ALA A 355 26.69 1.88 0.83
CA ALA A 355 26.22 1.75 2.20
C ALA A 355 24.70 1.92 2.21
N PRO A 356 24.01 1.34 3.21
CA PRO A 356 22.58 1.52 3.39
C PRO A 356 22.22 3.00 3.36
N GLN A 357 21.33 3.36 2.45
CA GLN A 357 20.79 4.71 2.35
C GLN A 357 19.57 4.85 3.26
N PHE A 358 18.95 6.02 3.30
CA PHE A 358 17.86 6.31 4.25
C PHE A 358 16.77 5.23 4.32
N MET A 359 16.37 4.68 3.16
CA MET A 359 15.36 3.60 3.06
C MET A 359 15.83 2.31 3.69
N ASP A 360 17.05 1.93 3.35
CA ASP A 360 17.64 0.67 3.77
C ASP A 360 17.83 0.71 5.28
N GLN A 361 18.24 1.87 5.82
CA GLN A 361 18.37 2.11 7.25
C GLN A 361 17.00 2.07 7.97
N ALA A 362 15.95 2.65 7.39
CA ALA A 362 14.61 2.61 7.98
C ALA A 362 14.06 1.17 8.01
N ALA A 363 14.18 0.43 6.89
CA ALA A 363 13.80 -0.98 6.81
C ALA A 363 14.61 -1.86 7.78
N TYR A 364 15.91 -1.60 7.89
CA TYR A 364 16.81 -2.29 8.82
C TYR A 364 16.39 -2.07 10.28
N ARG A 365 16.10 -0.84 10.70
CA ARG A 365 15.67 -0.52 12.07
C ARG A 365 14.29 -1.10 12.39
N GLN A 366 13.40 -1.19 11.40
CA GLN A 366 12.11 -1.85 11.60
C GLN A 366 12.28 -3.35 11.91
N LEU A 367 13.30 -3.98 11.32
CA LEU A 367 13.63 -5.37 11.54
C LEU A 367 14.32 -5.63 12.88
N TRP A 368 15.31 -4.80 13.19
CA TRP A 368 16.32 -5.14 14.20
C TRP A 368 16.32 -4.22 15.41
N GLY A 369 15.48 -3.17 15.42
CA GLY A 369 15.56 -2.06 16.39
C GLY A 369 16.73 -1.13 16.11
#